data_AF-A0A9D6QIP5-F1
#
_entry.id   AF-A0A9D6QIP5-F1
#
_cell.length_a   1.000
_cell.length_b   1.000
_cell.length_c   1.000
_cell.angle_alpha   90.00
_cell.angle_beta   90.00
_cell.angle_gamma   90.00
#
_symmetry.space_group_name_H-M   'P 1'
#
loop_
_entity.id
_entity.type
_entity.pdbx_description
1 polymer ?
#
loop_
_entity_poly.entity_id
_entity_poly.type
_entity_poly.pdbx_seq_one_letter_code
_entity_poly.pdbx_strand_id
1 'polypeptide(L)'
;MNLTDENVSLIQSLLEESPITRVEMKDNLIDHLCCAVENKMKTGIAFEKALASALIELVPNGFKEIEFETFILLNTKQITMKKLTYLTGLIFSLFASVGVLLKVLRYPPANELLILGFGGLAICFVPLLWVVRKPEKTPFERKRDNVALISLALLSIGSVLKTFHVVTANETLIIGTTVFVFGFLPMTF
;
A
#
# COMPACT_ATOMS: atom_id res chain seq x y z
N MET A 1 -22.96 0.45 32.52
CA MET A 1 -21.97 0.23 33.59
C MET A 1 -20.62 0.33 32.90
N ASN A 2 -19.91 1.43 33.10
CA ASN A 2 -18.60 1.64 32.48
C ASN A 2 -17.56 0.89 33.31
N LEU A 3 -16.51 0.38 32.67
CA LEU A 3 -15.35 -0.17 33.37
C LEU A 3 -14.78 0.88 34.34
N THR A 4 -14.43 0.45 35.56
CA THR A 4 -13.65 1.26 36.50
C THR A 4 -12.22 1.42 35.98
N ASP A 5 -11.60 2.56 36.25
CA ASP A 5 -10.22 2.87 35.81
C ASP A 5 -9.20 1.81 36.30
N GLU A 6 -9.42 1.23 37.48
CA GLU A 6 -8.64 0.09 38.00
C GLU A 6 -8.72 -1.15 37.08
N ASN A 7 -9.89 -1.48 36.56
CA ASN A 7 -10.09 -2.64 35.69
C ASN A 7 -9.41 -2.45 34.33
N VAL A 8 -9.38 -1.21 33.82
CA VAL A 8 -8.66 -0.86 32.59
C VAL A 8 -7.15 -0.98 32.80
N SER A 9 -6.62 -0.50 33.93
CA SER A 9 -5.20 -0.63 34.26
C SER A 9 -4.74 -2.09 34.41
N LEU A 10 -5.61 -2.96 34.94
CA LEU A 10 -5.37 -4.41 35.03
C LEU A 10 -5.29 -5.09 33.66
N ILE A 11 -6.15 -4.69 32.72
CA ILE A 11 -6.12 -5.19 31.33
C ILE A 11 -4.83 -4.71 30.64
N GLN A 12 -4.46 -3.44 30.84
CA GLN A 12 -3.23 -2.87 30.29
C GLN A 12 -1.98 -3.59 30.78
N SER A 13 -1.84 -3.82 32.09
CA SER A 13 -0.69 -4.55 32.65
C SER A 13 -0.59 -5.98 32.11
N LEU A 14 -1.74 -6.67 31.95
CA LEU A 14 -1.79 -8.03 31.39
C LEU A 14 -1.31 -8.07 29.93
N LEU A 15 -1.62 -7.04 29.13
CA LEU A 15 -1.19 -6.91 27.73
C LEU A 15 0.23 -6.34 27.60
N GLU A 16 0.71 -5.57 28.56
CA GLU A 16 2.10 -5.12 28.63
C GLU A 16 3.06 -6.29 28.86
N GLU A 17 2.69 -7.23 29.75
CA GLU A 17 3.44 -8.47 30.01
C GLU A 17 3.34 -9.49 28.86
N SER A 18 2.44 -9.28 27.89
CA SER A 18 2.31 -10.16 26.73
C SER A 18 3.50 -10.03 25.76
N PRO A 19 3.85 -11.11 25.01
CA PRO A 19 4.96 -11.11 24.06
C PRO A 19 4.75 -10.23 22.82
N ILE A 20 3.66 -9.44 22.77
CA ILE A 20 3.31 -8.59 21.63
C ILE A 20 4.35 -7.48 21.50
N THR A 21 4.96 -7.37 20.33
CA THR A 21 6.03 -6.40 20.05
C THR A 21 5.47 -5.08 19.48
N ARG A 22 4.36 -5.12 18.74
CA ARG A 22 3.77 -3.93 18.10
C ARG A 22 2.80 -3.17 19.02
N VAL A 23 3.11 -1.90 19.31
CA VAL A 23 2.28 -1.00 20.13
C VAL A 23 0.87 -0.83 19.56
N GLU A 24 0.75 -0.59 18.25
CA GLU A 24 -0.57 -0.45 17.59
C GLU A 24 -1.46 -1.69 17.76
N MET A 25 -0.87 -2.89 17.80
CA MET A 25 -1.63 -4.13 18.01
C MET A 25 -2.04 -4.27 19.46
N LYS A 26 -1.18 -3.88 20.42
CA LYS A 26 -1.54 -3.83 21.84
C LYS A 26 -2.72 -2.89 22.06
N ASP A 27 -2.67 -1.68 21.52
CA ASP A 27 -3.73 -0.68 21.69
C ASP A 27 -5.07 -1.17 21.13
N ASN A 28 -5.07 -1.77 19.93
CA ASN A 28 -6.29 -2.35 19.35
C ASN A 28 -6.82 -3.52 20.18
N LEU A 29 -5.95 -4.37 20.72
CA LEU A 29 -6.38 -5.50 21.56
C LEU A 29 -6.92 -5.03 22.91
N ILE A 30 -6.33 -4.00 23.51
CA ILE A 30 -6.83 -3.38 24.75
C ILE A 30 -8.25 -2.85 24.52
N ASP A 31 -8.44 -2.06 23.45
CA ASP A 31 -9.75 -1.47 23.15
C ASP A 31 -10.82 -2.55 22.90
N HIS A 32 -10.46 -3.61 22.18
CA HIS A 32 -11.37 -4.70 21.89
C HIS A 32 -11.68 -5.56 23.12
N LEU A 33 -10.69 -5.83 23.98
CA LEU A 33 -10.89 -6.52 25.26
C LEU A 33 -11.79 -5.71 26.21
N CYS A 34 -11.57 -4.40 26.32
CA CYS A 34 -12.41 -3.52 27.13
C CYS A 34 -13.87 -3.57 26.65
N CYS A 35 -14.13 -3.43 25.34
CA CYS A 35 -15.47 -3.55 24.78
C CYS A 35 -16.12 -4.92 25.04
N ALA A 36 -15.35 -6.00 24.89
CA ALA A 36 -15.85 -7.36 25.10
C ALA A 36 -16.21 -7.63 26.56
N VAL A 37 -15.37 -7.16 27.50
CA VAL A 37 -15.62 -7.29 28.94
C VAL A 37 -16.83 -6.45 29.36
N GLU A 38 -16.97 -5.22 28.86
CA GLU A 38 -18.14 -4.38 29.14
C GLU A 38 -19.44 -5.06 28.70
N ASN A 39 -19.46 -5.66 27.51
CA ASN A 39 -20.65 -6.35 27.02
C ASN A 39 -20.99 -7.59 27.85
N LYS A 40 -19.99 -8.31 28.37
CA LYS A 40 -20.20 -9.46 29.27
C LYS A 40 -20.55 -9.05 30.71
N MET A 41 -20.11 -7.88 31.17
CA MET A 41 -20.55 -7.34 32.46
C MET A 41 -21.99 -6.83 32.41
N LYS A 42 -22.47 -6.32 31.27
CA LYS A 42 -23.88 -5.94 31.06
C LYS A 42 -24.85 -7.11 31.25
N THR A 43 -24.41 -8.35 31.06
CA THR A 43 -25.23 -9.55 31.27
C THR A 43 -25.22 -10.06 32.72
N GLY A 44 -24.58 -9.33 33.64
CA GLY A 44 -24.57 -9.64 35.08
C GLY A 44 -23.41 -10.53 35.54
N ILE A 45 -22.39 -10.73 34.70
CA ILE A 45 -21.23 -11.56 35.00
C ILE A 45 -20.16 -10.72 35.72
N ALA A 46 -19.52 -11.29 36.76
CA ALA A 46 -18.40 -10.65 37.45
C ALA A 46 -17.21 -10.38 36.51
N PHE A 47 -16.48 -9.29 36.73
CA PHE A 47 -15.37 -8.82 35.89
C PHE A 47 -14.34 -9.92 35.58
N GLU A 48 -13.89 -10.66 36.59
CA GLU A 48 -12.86 -11.72 36.44
C GLU A 48 -13.31 -12.81 35.47
N LYS A 49 -14.58 -13.22 35.55
CA LYS A 49 -15.16 -14.25 34.69
C LYS A 49 -15.47 -13.70 33.29
N ALA A 50 -15.84 -12.43 33.19
CA ALA A 50 -15.99 -11.72 31.92
C ALA A 50 -14.65 -11.57 31.18
N LEU A 51 -13.58 -11.21 31.90
CA LEU A 51 -12.20 -11.11 31.39
C LEU A 51 -11.67 -12.46 30.91
N ALA A 52 -11.76 -13.50 31.75
CA ALA A 52 -11.33 -14.85 31.37
C ALA A 52 -12.08 -15.35 30.12
N SER A 53 -13.40 -15.12 30.06
CA SER A 53 -14.21 -15.51 28.91
C SER A 53 -13.91 -14.67 27.66
N ALA A 54 -13.55 -13.39 27.80
CA ALA A 54 -13.14 -12.53 26.67
C ALA A 54 -11.75 -12.93 26.14
N LEU A 55 -10.81 -13.27 27.03
CA LEU A 55 -9.48 -13.74 26.65
C LEU A 55 -9.53 -15.08 25.89
N ILE A 56 -10.33 -16.04 26.34
CA ILE A 56 -10.48 -17.33 25.66
C ILE A 56 -11.10 -17.17 24.27
N GLU A 57 -12.07 -16.26 24.14
CA GLU A 57 -12.75 -15.99 22.86
C GLU A 57 -11.86 -15.24 21.87
N LEU A 58 -11.10 -14.26 22.37
CA LEU A 58 -10.24 -13.42 21.53
C LEU A 58 -8.91 -14.11 21.20
N VAL A 59 -8.43 -14.99 22.08
CA VAL A 59 -7.09 -15.58 22.02
C VAL A 59 -7.09 -17.05 22.47
N PRO A 60 -7.78 -17.95 21.73
CA PRO A 60 -7.91 -19.36 22.13
C PRO A 60 -6.57 -20.11 22.20
N ASN A 61 -5.57 -19.68 21.41
CA ASN A 61 -4.25 -20.32 21.29
C ASN A 61 -3.09 -19.46 21.83
N GLY A 62 -3.36 -18.37 22.54
CA GLY A 62 -2.34 -17.44 23.05
C GLY A 62 -1.96 -16.30 22.09
N PHE A 63 -1.48 -15.19 22.65
CA PHE A 63 -1.25 -13.93 21.93
C PHE A 63 -0.14 -14.01 20.86
N LYS A 64 0.79 -14.96 21.03
CA LYS A 64 1.95 -15.15 20.16
C LYS A 64 1.56 -15.67 18.77
N GLU A 65 0.54 -16.52 18.68
CA GLU A 65 0.04 -17.09 17.42
C GLU A 65 -0.55 -15.97 16.54
N ILE A 66 -1.42 -15.14 17.11
CA ILE A 66 -2.13 -14.05 16.40
C ILE A 66 -1.14 -13.01 15.87
N GLU A 67 -0.17 -12.60 16.68
CA GLU A 67 0.86 -11.67 16.24
C GLU A 67 1.72 -12.28 15.12
N PHE A 68 2.08 -13.57 15.24
CA PHE A 68 2.90 -14.26 14.25
C PHE A 68 2.17 -14.43 12.91
N GLU A 69 0.91 -14.84 12.92
CA GLU A 69 0.10 -14.92 11.71
C GLU A 69 -0.09 -13.55 11.06
N THR A 70 -0.40 -12.53 11.86
CA THR A 70 -0.56 -11.16 11.38
C THR A 70 0.75 -10.63 10.78
N PHE A 71 1.88 -10.89 11.43
CA PHE A 71 3.21 -10.53 10.95
C PHE A 71 3.53 -11.23 9.63
N ILE A 72 3.29 -12.54 9.54
CA ILE A 72 3.50 -13.32 8.31
C ILE A 72 2.63 -12.79 7.19
N LEU A 73 1.34 -12.56 7.44
CA LEU A 73 0.38 -12.10 6.43
C LEU A 73 0.75 -10.71 5.92
N LEU A 74 1.02 -9.76 6.81
CA LEU A 74 1.42 -8.40 6.43
C LEU A 74 2.74 -8.40 5.66
N ASN A 75 3.74 -9.13 6.15
CA ASN A 75 5.05 -9.18 5.51
C ASN A 75 4.97 -9.89 4.14
N THR A 76 4.26 -11.01 4.05
CA THR A 76 4.06 -11.75 2.79
C THR A 76 3.29 -10.91 1.78
N LYS A 77 2.22 -10.22 2.20
CA LYS A 77 1.47 -9.31 1.34
C LYS A 77 2.37 -8.18 0.82
N GLN A 78 3.13 -7.52 1.70
CA GLN A 78 4.04 -6.46 1.29
C GLN A 78 5.14 -6.93 0.33
N ILE A 79 5.74 -8.09 0.59
CA ILE A 79 6.75 -8.69 -0.28
C ILE A 79 6.15 -9.05 -1.64
N THR A 80 4.95 -9.66 -1.65
CA THR A 80 4.26 -10.06 -2.88
C THR A 80 3.91 -8.85 -3.73
N MET A 81 3.34 -7.79 -3.14
CA MET A 81 3.00 -6.57 -3.89
C MET A 81 4.23 -5.85 -4.45
N LYS A 82 5.35 -5.84 -3.72
CA LYS A 82 6.63 -5.33 -4.23
C LYS A 82 7.13 -6.15 -5.42
N LYS A 83 7.13 -7.48 -5.32
CA LYS A 83 7.53 -8.38 -6.41
C LYS A 83 6.66 -8.17 -7.65
N LEU A 84 5.35 -8.06 -7.48
CA LEU A 84 4.42 -7.77 -8.59
C LEU A 84 4.69 -6.41 -9.23
N THR A 85 4.99 -5.38 -8.44
CA THR A 85 5.32 -4.05 -8.96
C THR A 85 6.59 -4.08 -9.81
N TYR A 86 7.65 -4.75 -9.34
CA TYR A 86 8.88 -4.91 -10.12
C TYR A 86 8.65 -5.72 -11.41
N LEU A 87 7.90 -6.83 -11.31
CA LEU A 87 7.63 -7.69 -12.46
C LEU A 87 6.80 -6.96 -13.53
N THR A 88 5.73 -6.28 -13.14
CA THR A 88 4.88 -5.52 -14.06
C THR A 88 5.66 -4.35 -14.68
N GLY A 89 6.41 -3.60 -13.88
CA GLY A 89 7.27 -2.53 -14.38
C GLY A 89 8.29 -3.03 -15.42
N LEU A 90 8.92 -4.18 -15.16
CA LEU A 90 9.88 -4.80 -16.07
C LEU A 90 9.21 -5.27 -17.37
N ILE A 91 8.10 -6.01 -17.30
CA ILE A 91 7.40 -6.53 -18.48
C ILE A 91 6.91 -5.38 -19.38
N PHE A 92 6.26 -4.37 -18.81
CA PHE A 92 5.71 -3.28 -19.60
C PHE A 92 6.79 -2.33 -20.14
N SER A 93 7.87 -2.08 -19.39
CA SER A 93 9.01 -1.30 -19.91
C SER A 93 9.76 -2.04 -21.02
N LEU A 94 9.86 -3.38 -20.96
CA LEU A 94 10.39 -4.19 -22.05
C LEU A 94 9.51 -4.08 -23.30
N PHE A 95 8.19 -4.24 -23.17
CA PHE A 95 7.28 -4.07 -24.30
C PHE A 95 7.33 -2.66 -24.89
N ALA A 96 7.41 -1.62 -24.05
CA ALA A 96 7.57 -0.25 -24.51
C ALA A 96 8.90 -0.06 -25.27
N SER A 97 10.00 -0.58 -24.73
CA SER A 97 11.34 -0.46 -25.34
C SER A 97 11.42 -1.20 -26.68
N VAL A 98 10.91 -2.44 -26.73
CA VAL A 98 10.82 -3.23 -27.97
C VAL A 98 9.89 -2.55 -28.97
N GLY A 99 8.74 -2.04 -28.53
CA GLY A 99 7.81 -1.30 -29.38
C GLY A 99 8.45 -0.07 -30.02
N VAL A 100 9.21 0.72 -29.25
CA VAL A 100 9.97 1.87 -29.78
C VAL A 100 11.00 1.41 -30.81
N LEU A 101 11.76 0.36 -30.51
CA LEU A 101 12.76 -0.18 -31.43
C LEU A 101 12.13 -0.66 -32.74
N LEU A 102 11.03 -1.39 -32.68
CA LEU A 102 10.29 -1.83 -33.87
C LEU A 102 9.71 -0.65 -34.66
N LYS A 103 9.28 0.41 -33.97
CA LYS A 103 8.78 1.63 -34.64
C LYS A 103 9.89 2.30 -35.45
N VAL A 104 11.10 2.38 -34.89
CA VAL A 104 12.29 2.90 -35.59
C VAL A 104 12.66 2.02 -36.78
N LEU A 105 12.59 0.70 -36.62
CA LEU A 105 12.84 -0.28 -37.69
C LEU A 105 11.68 -0.40 -38.71
N ARG A 106 10.59 0.37 -38.52
CA ARG A 106 9.38 0.34 -39.36
C ARG A 106 8.71 -1.03 -39.46
N TYR A 107 8.80 -1.84 -38.41
CA TYR A 107 8.17 -3.15 -38.36
C TYR A 107 6.67 -3.03 -38.03
N PRO A 108 5.78 -3.86 -38.62
CA PRO A 108 4.33 -3.73 -38.48
C PRO A 108 3.77 -3.75 -37.03
N PRO A 109 4.19 -4.66 -36.13
CA PRO A 109 3.59 -4.81 -34.79
C PRO A 109 4.05 -3.75 -33.77
N ALA A 110 4.71 -2.68 -34.23
CA ALA A 110 5.30 -1.68 -33.35
C ALA A 110 4.24 -0.92 -32.52
N ASN A 111 3.10 -0.60 -33.13
CA ASN A 111 2.05 0.19 -32.47
C ASN A 111 1.36 -0.61 -31.36
N GLU A 112 1.08 -1.88 -31.59
CA GLU A 112 0.44 -2.78 -30.63
C GLU A 112 1.32 -2.95 -29.39
N LEU A 113 2.63 -3.15 -29.59
CA LEU A 113 3.62 -3.25 -28.51
C LEU A 113 3.76 -1.94 -27.71
N LEU A 114 3.71 -0.79 -28.39
CA LEU A 114 3.73 0.52 -27.74
C LEU A 114 2.50 0.76 -26.88
N ILE A 115 1.31 0.40 -27.38
CA ILE A 115 0.05 0.52 -26.63
C ILE A 115 0.08 -0.41 -25.42
N LEU A 116 0.52 -1.67 -25.59
CA LEU A 116 0.62 -2.63 -24.49
C LEU A 116 1.64 -2.17 -23.43
N GLY A 117 2.81 -1.72 -23.85
CA GLY A 117 3.87 -1.24 -22.95
C GLY A 117 3.47 0.02 -22.21
N PHE A 118 3.23 1.12 -22.92
CA PHE A 118 2.90 2.40 -22.28
C PHE A 118 1.51 2.40 -21.63
N GLY A 119 0.52 1.75 -22.22
CA GLY A 119 -0.80 1.58 -21.61
C GLY A 119 -0.74 0.74 -20.33
N GLY A 120 0.03 -0.35 -20.34
CA GLY A 120 0.26 -1.17 -19.15
C GLY A 120 1.02 -0.42 -18.05
N LEU A 121 1.99 0.43 -18.40
CA LEU A 121 2.65 1.32 -17.44
C LEU A 121 1.65 2.30 -16.80
N ALA A 122 0.78 2.92 -17.60
CA ALA A 122 -0.20 3.88 -17.11
C ALA A 122 -1.28 3.25 -16.20
N ILE A 123 -1.81 2.09 -16.57
CA ILE A 123 -2.99 1.50 -15.93
C ILE A 123 -2.61 0.49 -14.84
N CYS A 124 -1.51 -0.26 -15.00
CA CYS A 124 -1.10 -1.26 -14.02
C CYS A 124 0.02 -0.74 -13.13
N PHE A 125 1.14 -0.34 -13.71
CA PHE A 125 2.35 -0.03 -12.93
C PHE A 125 2.18 1.22 -12.03
N VAL A 126 1.61 2.30 -12.56
CA VAL A 126 1.40 3.54 -11.78
C VAL A 126 0.48 3.33 -10.56
N PRO A 127 -0.71 2.69 -10.68
CA PRO A 127 -1.53 2.39 -9.51
C PRO A 127 -0.85 1.44 -8.51
N LEU A 128 -0.09 0.44 -8.98
CA LEU A 128 0.67 -0.44 -8.10
C LEU A 128 1.71 0.33 -7.28
N LEU A 129 2.44 1.27 -7.89
CA LEU A 129 3.39 2.13 -7.19
C LEU A 129 2.71 2.99 -6.12
N TRP A 130 1.50 3.48 -6.38
CA TRP A 130 0.73 4.23 -5.40
C TRP A 130 0.39 3.37 -4.18
N VAL A 131 -0.05 2.13 -4.39
CA VAL A 131 -0.46 1.20 -3.32
C VAL A 131 0.73 0.67 -2.50
N VAL A 132 1.88 0.42 -3.13
CA VAL A 132 3.07 -0.14 -2.46
C VAL A 132 3.86 0.91 -1.66
N ARG A 133 3.48 2.19 -1.78
CA ARG A 133 4.14 3.29 -1.11
C ARG A 133 4.09 3.15 0.42
N LYS A 134 5.23 3.41 1.07
CA LYS A 134 5.30 3.48 2.53
C LYS A 134 4.55 4.73 3.06
N PRO A 135 3.74 4.61 4.12
CA PRO A 135 3.02 5.73 4.72
C PRO A 135 3.96 6.70 5.48
N GLU A 136 5.05 6.17 6.03
CA GLU A 136 6.06 6.93 6.78
C GLU A 136 7.06 7.60 5.82
N LYS A 137 6.67 8.74 5.24
CA LYS A 137 7.56 9.59 4.44
C LYS A 137 7.46 11.03 4.90
N THR A 138 8.58 11.76 4.85
CA THR A 138 8.56 13.21 5.10
C THR A 138 7.62 13.91 4.10
N PRO A 139 7.03 15.07 4.44
CA PRO A 139 6.15 15.78 3.52
C PRO A 139 6.83 16.12 2.18
N PHE A 140 8.15 16.35 2.21
CA PHE A 140 8.96 16.59 1.02
C PHE A 140 9.07 15.35 0.12
N GLU A 141 9.43 14.20 0.67
CA GLU A 141 9.44 12.93 -0.07
C GLU A 141 8.05 12.57 -0.58
N ARG A 142 7.01 12.90 0.21
CA ARG A 142 5.63 12.67 -0.19
C ARG A 142 5.28 13.46 -1.46
N LYS A 143 5.65 14.74 -1.49
CA LYS A 143 5.46 15.60 -2.66
C LYS A 143 6.29 15.11 -3.84
N ARG A 144 7.56 14.76 -3.63
CA ARG A 144 8.45 14.24 -4.67
C ARG A 144 7.87 13.02 -5.38
N ASP A 145 7.45 11.98 -4.66
CA ASP A 145 6.93 10.80 -5.37
C ASP A 145 5.56 11.07 -6.05
N ASN A 146 4.76 12.02 -5.55
CA ASN A 146 3.52 12.40 -6.24
C ASN A 146 3.82 13.07 -7.59
N VAL A 147 4.77 14.00 -7.62
CA VAL A 147 5.22 14.65 -8.86
C VAL A 147 5.80 13.61 -9.82
N ALA A 148 6.56 12.65 -9.30
CA ALA A 148 7.08 11.51 -10.08
C ALA A 148 5.94 10.71 -10.73
N LEU A 149 4.95 10.29 -9.94
CA LEU A 149 3.83 9.48 -10.43
C LEU A 149 2.99 10.22 -11.46
N ILE A 150 2.70 11.51 -11.24
CA ILE A 150 1.96 12.34 -12.20
C ILE A 150 2.73 12.46 -13.51
N SER A 151 4.04 12.76 -13.45
CA SER A 151 4.86 12.87 -14.66
C SER A 151 4.94 11.57 -15.45
N LEU A 152 5.11 10.43 -14.78
CA LEU A 152 5.14 9.11 -15.40
C LEU A 152 3.79 8.75 -16.04
N ALA A 153 2.67 9.07 -15.39
CA ALA A 153 1.34 8.88 -15.93
C ALA A 153 1.11 9.72 -17.20
N LEU A 154 1.47 11.02 -17.17
CA LEU A 154 1.33 11.90 -18.33
C LEU A 154 2.18 11.44 -19.52
N LEU A 155 3.43 11.02 -19.27
CA LEU A 155 4.32 10.53 -20.32
C LEU A 155 3.83 9.22 -20.94
N SER A 156 3.36 8.28 -20.12
CA SER A 156 2.82 7.01 -20.60
C SER A 156 1.53 7.21 -21.39
N ILE A 157 0.58 7.98 -20.87
CA ILE A 157 -0.68 8.32 -21.58
C ILE A 157 -0.38 9.09 -22.88
N GLY A 158 0.48 10.10 -22.84
CA GLY A 158 0.86 10.88 -24.02
C GLY A 158 1.49 10.02 -25.12
N SER A 159 2.27 9.00 -24.74
CA SER A 159 2.89 8.05 -25.68
C SER A 159 1.84 7.17 -26.37
N VAL A 160 0.82 6.72 -25.63
CA VAL A 160 -0.31 5.98 -26.20
C VAL A 160 -1.12 6.88 -27.14
N LEU A 161 -1.47 8.09 -26.72
CA LEU A 161 -2.21 9.05 -27.54
C LEU A 161 -1.50 9.38 -28.86
N LYS A 162 -0.16 9.46 -28.83
CA LYS A 162 0.66 9.69 -30.03
C LYS A 162 0.55 8.55 -31.03
N THR A 163 0.37 7.31 -30.54
CA THR A 163 0.16 6.13 -31.39
C THR A 163 -1.20 6.18 -32.10
N PHE A 164 -2.21 6.76 -31.46
CA PHE A 164 -3.54 6.97 -32.04
C PHE A 164 -3.68 8.24 -32.89
N HIS A 165 -2.58 8.98 -33.12
CA HIS A 165 -2.59 10.24 -33.87
C HIS A 165 -3.55 11.31 -33.31
N VAL A 166 -3.77 11.31 -31.99
CA VAL A 166 -4.62 12.32 -31.34
C VAL A 166 -3.90 13.67 -31.31
N VAL A 167 -4.62 14.74 -31.63
CA VAL A 167 -4.08 16.11 -31.75
C VAL A 167 -3.38 16.58 -30.45
N THR A 168 -3.94 16.24 -29.28
CA THR A 168 -3.42 16.63 -27.96
C THR A 168 -2.22 15.82 -27.49
N ALA A 169 -1.78 14.81 -28.24
CA ALA A 169 -0.70 13.91 -27.81
C ALA A 169 0.63 14.63 -27.59
N ASN A 170 1.00 15.54 -28.50
CA ASN A 170 2.26 16.27 -28.40
C ASN A 170 2.26 17.22 -27.19
N GLU A 171 1.15 17.92 -26.96
CA GLU A 171 0.98 18.81 -25.81
C GLU A 171 1.09 18.04 -24.49
N THR A 172 0.43 16.88 -24.41
CA THR A 172 0.45 16.03 -23.22
C THR A 172 1.86 15.53 -22.90
N LEU A 173 2.62 15.13 -23.93
CA LEU A 173 4.02 14.72 -23.78
C LEU A 173 4.91 15.89 -23.32
N ILE A 174 4.76 17.08 -23.90
CA ILE A 174 5.53 18.26 -23.51
C ILE A 174 5.26 18.62 -22.04
N ILE A 175 3.99 18.61 -21.62
CA ILE A 175 3.59 18.86 -20.22
C ILE A 175 4.23 17.79 -19.31
N GLY A 176 4.09 16.51 -19.66
CA GLY A 176 4.66 15.40 -18.89
C GLY A 176 6.18 15.52 -18.74
N THR A 177 6.90 15.81 -19.82
CA THR A 177 8.36 16.01 -19.80
C THR A 177 8.74 17.23 -18.97
N THR A 178 7.99 18.33 -19.07
CA THR A 178 8.24 19.54 -18.28
C THR A 178 8.10 19.27 -16.78
N VAL A 179 7.03 18.58 -16.37
CA VAL A 179 6.81 18.19 -14.97
C VAL A 179 7.89 17.21 -14.48
N PHE A 180 8.34 16.29 -15.33
CA PHE A 180 9.44 15.38 -14.99
C PHE A 180 10.77 16.14 -14.78
N VAL A 181 11.15 16.99 -15.73
CA VAL A 181 12.45 17.67 -15.74
C VAL A 181 12.54 18.78 -14.69
N PHE A 182 11.51 19.62 -14.56
CA PHE A 182 11.53 20.76 -13.63
C PHE A 182 10.86 20.46 -12.29
N GLY A 183 10.02 19.42 -12.22
CA GLY A 183 9.34 19.03 -10.99
C GLY A 183 10.07 17.91 -10.26
N PHE A 184 10.28 16.77 -10.91
CA PHE A 184 10.82 15.58 -10.25
C PHE A 184 12.35 15.62 -10.09
N LEU A 185 13.11 15.86 -11.16
CA LEU A 185 14.59 15.81 -11.11
C LEU A 185 15.20 16.77 -10.07
N PRO A 186 14.78 18.05 -9.94
CA PRO A 186 15.39 18.96 -8.99
C PRO A 186 15.10 18.59 -7.52
N MET A 187 14.07 17.78 -7.26
CA MET A 187 13.76 17.27 -5.92
C MET A 187 14.56 16.01 -5.57
N THR A 188 15.33 15.46 -6.51
CA THR A 188 16.16 14.26 -6.30
C THR A 188 17.62 14.57 -5.99
N PHE A 189 18.09 15.77 -6.32
CA PHE A 189 19.42 16.29 -5.99
C PHE A 189 19.32 17.26 -4.82
#